data_AF-A0A399EU71-F1
#
_entry.id   AF-A0A399EU71-F1
#
_cell.length_a   1.000
_cell.length_b   1.000
_cell.length_c   1.000
_cell.angle_alpha   90.00
_cell.angle_beta   90.00
_cell.angle_gamma   90.00
#
_symmetry.space_group_name_H-M   'P 1'
#
loop_
_entity.id
_entity.type
_entity.pdbx_description
1 polymer ?
#
loop_
_entity_poly.entity_id
_entity_poly.type
_entity_poly.pdbx_seq_one_letter_code
_entity_poly.pdbx_strand_id
1 'polypeptide(L)'
;MTKLEIPLHPKLEKILGYPGLAPRVVFYFEPGSDTLMYDDGHSSGSGNSWAYLIWAAHPSVKPHLLRLEGSLLLLDRRERRLYAATREQALTALKEAGATQIELEGVPAHDPGHTWKEAQQMLADFVSWLGSNVARKAA
;
A
#
# COMPACT_ATOMS: atom_id res chain seq x y z
N MET A 1 11.00 7.21 -10.38
CA MET A 1 10.37 6.71 -9.15
C MET A 1 11.43 6.62 -8.07
N THR A 2 11.08 6.98 -6.83
CA THR A 2 12.02 7.04 -5.69
C THR A 2 11.63 5.99 -4.66
N LYS A 3 12.55 5.07 -4.34
CA LYS A 3 12.32 4.05 -3.32
C LYS A 3 12.19 4.68 -1.93
N LEU A 4 11.22 4.23 -1.15
CA LEU A 4 10.99 4.68 0.22
C LEU A 4 11.63 3.70 1.20
N GLU A 5 12.60 4.18 1.97
CA GLU A 5 13.27 3.41 3.03
C GLU A 5 12.45 3.42 4.32
N ILE A 6 11.24 2.88 4.24
CA ILE A 6 10.28 2.77 5.34
C ILE A 6 10.02 1.30 5.68
N PRO A 7 9.76 0.99 6.95
CA PRO A 7 9.33 -0.35 7.31
C PRO A 7 7.97 -0.62 6.63
N LEU A 8 7.86 -1.75 5.92
CA LEU A 8 6.61 -2.18 5.28
C LEU A 8 6.00 -3.34 6.04
N HIS A 9 4.74 -3.17 6.44
CA HIS A 9 4.00 -4.25 7.07
C HIS A 9 3.74 -5.37 6.04
N PRO A 10 3.90 -6.66 6.40
CA PRO A 10 3.72 -7.78 5.46
C PRO A 10 2.33 -7.89 4.83
N LYS A 11 1.33 -7.20 5.39
CA LYS A 11 -0.05 -7.15 4.89
C LYS A 11 -0.50 -5.73 4.54
N LEU A 12 0.44 -4.81 4.27
CA LEU A 12 0.13 -3.39 4.06
C LEU A 12 -0.97 -3.17 3.01
N GLU A 13 -0.90 -3.84 1.87
CA GLU A 13 -1.89 -3.68 0.79
C GLU A 13 -3.31 -4.07 1.23
N LYS A 14 -3.45 -5.14 2.02
CA LYS A 14 -4.76 -5.58 2.55
C LYS A 14 -5.29 -4.59 3.57
N ILE A 15 -4.42 -4.06 4.44
CA ILE A 15 -4.77 -3.03 5.44
C ILE A 15 -5.26 -1.76 4.74
N LEU A 16 -4.61 -1.38 3.64
CA LEU A 16 -5.03 -0.26 2.79
C LEU A 16 -6.25 -0.56 1.93
N GLY A 17 -6.82 -1.77 2.01
CA GLY A 17 -8.06 -2.14 1.35
C GLY A 17 -7.91 -2.70 -0.06
N TYR A 18 -6.70 -3.01 -0.52
CA TYR A 18 -6.50 -3.64 -1.83
C TYR A 18 -6.81 -5.15 -1.78
N PRO A 19 -7.81 -5.65 -2.54
CA PRO A 19 -8.22 -7.05 -2.52
C PRO A 19 -7.48 -7.94 -3.53
N GLY A 20 -6.72 -7.35 -4.45
CA GLY A 20 -6.21 -8.03 -5.63
C GLY A 20 -4.88 -8.78 -5.44
N LEU A 21 -4.50 -9.50 -6.50
CA LEU A 21 -3.31 -10.35 -6.57
C LEU A 21 -2.25 -9.81 -7.54
N ALA A 22 -2.45 -8.63 -8.13
CA ALA A 22 -1.50 -8.07 -9.07
C ALA A 22 -0.13 -7.84 -8.40
N PRO A 23 0.98 -8.02 -9.13
CA PRO A 23 2.32 -7.87 -8.58
C PRO A 23 2.66 -6.42 -8.20
N ARG A 24 1.97 -5.43 -8.79
CA ARG A 24 2.09 -4.02 -8.47
C ARG A 24 0.72 -3.42 -8.22
N VAL A 25 0.63 -2.53 -7.25
CA VAL A 25 -0.57 -1.73 -6.98
C VAL A 25 -0.14 -0.32 -6.60
N VAL A 26 -0.90 0.67 -7.03
CA VAL A 26 -0.67 2.09 -6.77
C VAL A 26 -1.77 2.60 -5.87
N PHE A 27 -1.41 3.34 -4.83
CA PHE A 27 -2.34 4.03 -3.94
C PHE A 27 -2.22 5.55 -4.12
N TYR A 28 -3.36 6.24 -4.13
CA TYR A 28 -3.43 7.70 -4.29
C TYR A 28 -4.72 8.25 -3.66
N PHE A 29 -4.73 9.52 -3.26
CA PHE A 29 -5.99 10.19 -2.91
C PHE A 29 -6.65 10.72 -4.18
N GLU A 30 -7.94 10.47 -4.33
CA GLU A 30 -8.72 11.03 -5.44
C GLU A 30 -8.78 12.56 -5.31
N PRO A 31 -8.39 13.32 -6.37
CA PRO A 31 -8.39 14.77 -6.32
C PRO A 31 -9.75 15.36 -5.93
N GLY A 32 -9.77 16.23 -4.92
CA GLY A 32 -11.00 16.84 -4.41
C GLY A 32 -11.82 15.96 -3.46
N SER A 33 -11.27 14.81 -3.04
CA SER A 33 -11.86 13.95 -2.02
C SER A 33 -10.82 13.51 -0.98
N ASP A 34 -11.28 13.06 0.18
CA ASP A 34 -10.45 12.40 1.20
C ASP A 34 -10.49 10.86 1.06
N THR A 35 -10.75 10.38 -0.16
CA THR A 35 -10.85 8.95 -0.47
C THR A 35 -9.52 8.43 -0.99
N LEU A 36 -8.96 7.46 -0.27
CA LEU A 36 -7.85 6.66 -0.77
C LEU A 36 -8.38 5.75 -1.88
N MET A 37 -7.67 5.72 -3.00
CA MET A 37 -7.93 4.87 -4.15
C MET A 37 -6.77 3.91 -4.35
N TYR A 38 -7.04 2.79 -5.00
CA TYR A 38 -6.03 1.91 -5.56
C TYR A 38 -6.25 1.70 -7.06
N ASP A 39 -5.16 1.41 -7.77
CA ASP A 39 -5.14 0.96 -9.16
C ASP A 39 -4.00 -0.04 -9.34
N ASP A 40 -4.31 -1.23 -9.84
CA ASP A 40 -3.32 -2.29 -10.10
C ASP A 40 -3.08 -2.55 -11.60
N GLY A 41 -3.63 -1.70 -12.47
CA GLY A 41 -3.56 -1.82 -13.92
C GLY A 41 -4.65 -2.73 -14.52
N HIS A 42 -5.38 -3.47 -13.69
CA HIS A 42 -6.52 -4.31 -14.11
C HIS A 42 -7.84 -3.83 -13.49
N SER A 43 -7.79 -3.46 -12.21
CA SER A 43 -8.90 -3.00 -11.40
C SER A 43 -8.51 -1.77 -10.60
N SER A 44 -9.49 -0.90 -10.39
CA SER A 44 -9.38 0.23 -9.49
C SER A 44 -10.56 0.25 -8.53
N GLY A 45 -10.38 0.90 -7.38
CA GLY A 45 -11.39 0.97 -6.34
C GLY A 45 -10.98 1.85 -5.18
N SER A 46 -11.88 2.02 -4.22
CA SER A 46 -11.59 2.71 -2.98
C SER A 46 -10.84 1.79 -2.00
N GLY A 47 -9.88 2.37 -1.30
CA GLY A 47 -9.15 1.75 -0.21
C GLY A 47 -9.60 2.26 1.16
N ASN A 48 -8.83 1.91 2.19
CA ASN A 48 -9.07 2.32 3.56
C ASN A 48 -8.31 3.61 3.89
N SER A 49 -8.96 4.78 3.71
CA SER A 49 -8.38 6.09 4.00
C SER A 49 -7.85 6.21 5.44
N TRP A 50 -8.59 5.69 6.43
CA TRP A 50 -8.20 5.79 7.83
C TRP A 50 -6.92 5.01 8.13
N ALA A 51 -6.81 3.78 7.61
CA ALA A 51 -5.62 2.97 7.78
C ALA A 51 -4.38 3.64 7.14
N TYR A 52 -4.56 4.25 5.96
CA TYR A 52 -3.51 5.07 5.35
C TYR A 52 -3.10 6.23 6.24
N LEU A 53 -4.06 7.02 6.74
CA LEU A 53 -3.74 8.22 7.51
C LEU A 53 -3.01 7.87 8.82
N ILE A 54 -3.42 6.78 9.50
CA ILE A 54 -2.74 6.27 10.69
C ILE A 54 -1.30 5.87 10.36
N TRP A 55 -1.10 5.12 9.27
CA TRP A 55 0.23 4.72 8.81
C TRP A 55 1.11 5.91 8.43
N ALA A 56 0.57 6.83 7.63
CA ALA A 56 1.27 8.00 7.11
C ALA A 56 1.63 9.00 8.22
N ALA A 57 0.81 9.08 9.28
CA ALA A 57 1.09 9.91 10.45
C ALA A 57 2.16 9.32 11.37
N HIS A 58 2.51 8.03 11.23
CA HIS A 58 3.46 7.38 12.13
C HIS A 58 4.87 8.00 12.04
N PRO A 59 5.58 8.23 13.16
CA PRO A 59 6.89 8.91 13.16
C PRO A 59 7.96 8.28 12.27
N SER A 60 7.91 6.96 12.06
CA SER A 60 8.86 6.25 11.17
C SER A 60 8.52 6.35 9.68
N VAL A 61 7.35 6.89 9.33
CA VAL A 61 6.82 6.96 7.96
C VAL A 61 6.67 8.42 7.53
N LYS A 62 6.06 9.25 8.38
CA LYS A 62 5.78 10.67 8.15
C LYS A 62 6.95 11.46 7.54
N PRO A 63 8.22 11.34 8.01
CA PRO A 63 9.34 12.10 7.45
C PRO A 63 9.63 11.77 5.98
N HIS A 64 9.30 10.56 5.55
CA HIS A 64 9.49 10.10 4.18
C HIS A 64 8.38 10.62 3.26
N LEU A 65 7.13 10.67 3.74
CA LEU A 65 5.98 11.09 2.94
C LEU A 65 5.83 12.60 2.79
N LEU A 66 6.20 13.39 3.82
CA LEU A 66 6.11 14.86 3.76
C LEU A 66 6.94 15.49 2.62
N ARG A 67 7.94 14.77 2.11
CA ARG A 67 8.80 15.25 1.02
C ARG A 67 8.22 14.99 -0.37
N LEU A 68 7.02 14.42 -0.45
CA LEU A 68 6.51 13.76 -1.64
C LEU A 68 5.08 14.22 -2.00
N GLU A 69 4.69 15.44 -1.62
CA GLU A 69 3.38 16.00 -1.94
C GLU A 69 3.03 15.80 -3.44
N GLY A 70 1.81 15.30 -3.71
CA GLY A 70 1.36 14.99 -5.07
C GLY A 70 1.91 13.70 -5.69
N SER A 71 2.72 12.91 -4.96
CA SER A 71 3.21 11.61 -5.44
C SER A 71 2.22 10.48 -5.15
N LEU A 72 2.18 9.51 -6.06
CA LEU A 72 1.46 8.25 -5.88
C LEU A 72 2.37 7.23 -5.20
N LEU A 73 1.80 6.32 -4.42
CA LEU A 73 2.54 5.26 -3.76
C LEU A 73 2.41 3.96 -4.54
N LEU A 74 3.48 3.54 -5.21
CA LEU A 74 3.54 2.26 -5.90
C LEU A 74 4.15 1.21 -4.98
N LEU A 75 3.41 0.14 -4.72
CA LEU A 75 3.88 -1.05 -4.02
C LEU A 75 4.21 -2.14 -5.02
N ASP A 76 5.50 -2.51 -5.09
CA ASP A 76 5.92 -3.76 -5.72
C ASP A 76 5.83 -4.89 -4.69
N ARG A 77 4.92 -5.82 -4.92
CA ARG A 77 4.61 -6.92 -4.00
C ARG A 77 5.58 -8.09 -4.15
N ARG A 78 6.26 -8.23 -5.28
CA ARG A 78 7.28 -9.27 -5.52
C ARG A 78 8.53 -8.97 -4.70
N GLU A 79 9.01 -7.73 -4.77
CA GLU A 79 10.22 -7.32 -4.06
C GLU A 79 9.95 -6.75 -2.65
N ARG A 80 8.67 -6.55 -2.31
CA ARG A 80 8.23 -5.83 -1.12
C ARG A 80 8.92 -4.48 -0.95
N ARG A 81 8.75 -3.63 -1.97
CA ARG A 81 9.29 -2.27 -1.99
C ARG A 81 8.19 -1.27 -2.29
N LEU A 82 8.23 -0.15 -1.58
CA LEU A 82 7.33 0.97 -1.80
C LEU A 82 8.10 2.12 -2.45
N TYR A 83 7.47 2.74 -3.43
CA TYR A 83 8.04 3.83 -4.20
C TYR A 83 7.08 5.01 -4.20
N ALA A 84 7.63 6.21 -4.15
CA ALA A 84 6.92 7.37 -4.64
C ALA A 84 7.15 7.52 -6.14
N ALA A 85 6.06 7.72 -6.87
CA ALA A 85 6.05 7.83 -8.31
C ALA A 85 5.16 8.99 -8.75
N THR A 86 5.53 9.61 -9.87
CA THR A 86 4.59 10.44 -10.62
C THR A 86 3.51 9.56 -11.24
N ARG A 87 2.39 10.17 -11.66
CA ARG A 87 1.31 9.43 -12.33
C ARG A 87 1.81 8.68 -13.56
N GLU A 88 2.66 9.31 -14.37
CA GLU A 88 3.24 8.69 -15.56
C GLU A 88 4.11 7.48 -15.21
N GLN A 89 5.00 7.62 -14.23
CA GLN A 89 5.86 6.52 -13.76
C GLN A 89 5.04 5.35 -13.22
N ALA A 90 3.98 5.64 -12.47
CA ALA A 90 3.07 4.64 -11.93
C ALA A 90 2.35 3.88 -13.05
N LEU A 91 1.78 4.58 -14.03
CA LEU A 91 1.09 3.96 -15.16
C LEU A 91 2.01 3.10 -16.03
N THR A 92 3.23 3.58 -16.31
CA THR A 92 4.23 2.79 -17.04
C THR A 92 4.56 1.50 -16.28
N ALA A 93 4.79 1.60 -14.97
CA ALA A 93 5.11 0.44 -14.14
C ALA A 93 3.96 -0.58 -14.03
N LEU A 94 2.70 -0.12 -14.00
CA LEU A 94 1.52 -0.99 -14.02
C LEU A 94 1.40 -1.73 -15.36
N LYS A 95 1.64 -1.03 -16.49
CA LYS A 95 1.62 -1.66 -17.83
C LYS A 95 2.69 -2.72 -17.98
N GLU A 96 3.92 -2.44 -17.57
CA GLU A 96 5.03 -3.41 -17.59
C GLU A 96 4.70 -4.65 -16.74
N ALA A 97 4.08 -4.45 -15.59
CA ALA A 97 3.69 -5.53 -14.70
C ALA A 97 2.58 -6.41 -15.30
N GLY A 98 1.60 -5.80 -15.99
CA GLY A 98 0.55 -6.51 -16.73
C GLY A 98 1.07 -7.27 -17.95
N ALA A 99 2.12 -6.79 -18.61
CA ALA A 99 2.77 -7.47 -19.74
C ALA A 99 3.62 -8.70 -19.31
N THR A 100 3.94 -8.84 -18.03
CA THR A 100 4.80 -9.90 -17.48
C THR A 100 4.00 -10.99 -16.77
N GLN A 101 2.89 -11.44 -17.40
CA GLN A 101 2.11 -12.59 -16.92
C GLN A 101 2.85 -13.90 -17.20
N ILE A 102 3.64 -14.36 -16.23
CA ILE A 102 3.87 -15.80 -16.02
C ILE A 102 3.69 -16.08 -14.52
N GLU A 103 2.69 -16.91 -14.23
CA GLU A 103 2.41 -17.71 -13.02
C GLU A 103 2.32 -16.99 -11.66
N LEU A 104 1.09 -16.60 -11.30
CA LEU A 104 0.58 -16.71 -9.94
C LEU A 104 -0.73 -17.50 -9.97
N GLU A 105 -0.71 -18.70 -10.55
CA GLU A 105 -1.78 -19.68 -10.32
C GLU A 105 -1.57 -20.30 -8.94
N GLY A 106 -2.57 -20.15 -8.06
CA GLY A 106 -2.62 -20.87 -6.78
C GLY A 106 -3.05 -20.06 -5.56
N VAL A 107 -3.19 -18.74 -5.64
CA VAL A 107 -3.77 -17.97 -4.53
C VAL A 107 -5.27 -17.78 -4.82
N PRO A 108 -6.18 -18.31 -4.00
CA PRO A 108 -7.60 -18.08 -4.22
C PRO A 108 -7.86 -16.58 -4.20
N ALA A 109 -8.35 -16.07 -5.33
CA ALA A 109 -9.07 -14.82 -5.35
C ALA A 109 -10.32 -15.01 -4.49
N HIS A 110 -10.66 -13.96 -3.73
CA HIS A 110 -11.86 -13.82 -2.90
C HIS A 110 -11.67 -14.15 -1.41
N ASP A 111 -11.54 -13.09 -0.61
CA ASP A 111 -12.04 -13.07 0.77
C ASP A 111 -13.11 -11.96 0.84
N PRO A 112 -14.43 -12.30 0.83
CA PRO A 112 -15.54 -11.37 0.57
C PRO A 112 -15.82 -10.33 1.66
N GLY A 113 -15.03 -10.25 2.70
CA GLY A 113 -15.23 -9.24 3.71
C GLY A 113 -14.54 -9.64 4.98
N HIS A 114 -13.50 -8.90 5.33
CA HIS A 114 -13.06 -8.91 6.71
C HIS A 114 -14.25 -8.45 7.53
N THR A 115 -14.67 -9.29 8.48
CA THR A 115 -15.62 -8.84 9.49
C THR A 115 -15.05 -7.57 10.14
N TRP A 116 -15.91 -6.67 10.59
CA TRP A 116 -15.48 -5.46 11.28
C TRP A 116 -14.45 -5.76 12.39
N LYS A 117 -14.61 -6.90 13.07
CA LYS A 117 -13.69 -7.41 14.09
C LYS A 117 -12.31 -7.78 13.54
N GLU A 118 -12.22 -8.43 12.38
CA GLU A 118 -10.94 -8.76 11.73
C GLU A 118 -10.24 -7.51 11.21
N ALA A 119 -10.99 -6.55 10.66
CA ALA A 119 -10.45 -5.26 10.26
C ALA A 119 -9.88 -4.49 11.48
N GLN A 120 -10.61 -4.49 12.60
CA GLN A 120 -10.16 -3.91 13.86
C GLN A 120 -8.89 -4.61 14.39
N GLN A 121 -8.86 -5.94 14.38
CA GLN A 121 -7.68 -6.68 14.83
C GLN A 121 -6.47 -6.41 13.94
N MET A 122 -6.65 -6.38 12.62
CA MET A 122 -5.58 -6.03 11.68
C MET A 122 -5.05 -4.62 11.88
N LEU A 123 -5.93 -3.65 12.15
CA LEU A 123 -5.53 -2.29 12.52
C LEU A 123 -4.76 -2.26 13.85
N ALA A 124 -5.21 -3.01 14.86
CA ALA A 124 -4.54 -3.09 16.16
C ALA A 124 -3.14 -3.71 16.04
N ASP A 125 -3.02 -4.83 15.33
CA ASP A 125 -1.75 -5.51 15.06
C ASP A 125 -0.79 -4.59 14.30
N PHE A 126 -1.32 -3.84 13.33
CA PHE A 126 -0.56 -2.89 12.55
C PHE A 126 -0.01 -1.73 13.37
N VAL A 127 -0.82 -1.13 14.25
CA VAL A 127 -0.39 -0.06 15.16
C VAL A 127 0.65 -0.60 16.17
N SER A 128 0.44 -1.81 16.69
CA SER A 128 1.40 -2.46 17.60
C SER A 128 2.75 -2.74 16.91
N TRP A 129 2.71 -3.21 15.67
CA TRP A 129 3.90 -3.44 14.85
C TRP A 129 4.65 -2.13 14.56
N LEU A 130 3.92 -1.05 14.25
CA LEU A 130 4.51 0.28 14.04
C LEU A 130 5.30 0.74 15.28
N GLY A 131 4.73 0.57 16.49
CA GLY A 131 5.41 0.89 17.74
C GLY A 131 6.65 0.02 18.02
N SER A 132 6.58 -1.28 17.74
CA SER A 132 7.69 -2.22 17.98
C SER A 132 8.89 -1.99 17.06
N ASN A 133 8.68 -1.47 15.84
CA ASN A 133 9.76 -1.17 14.90
C ASN A 133 10.52 0.12 15.21
N VAL A 134 9.94 1.05 15.97
CA VAL A 134 10.68 2.23 16.47
C VAL A 134 11.74 1.80 17.47
N ALA A 135 11.41 0.87 18.37
CA ALA A 135 12.32 0.38 19.41
C ALA A 135 13.57 -0.30 18.84
N ARG A 136 13.49 -0.95 17.67
CA ARG A 136 14.64 -1.63 17.03
C ARG A 136 15.61 -0.70 16.30
N LYS A 137 15.21 0.54 15.96
CA LYS A 137 16.11 1.53 15.33
C LYS A 137 16.82 2.43 16.34
N ALA A 138 16.42 2.40 17.61
CA ALA A 138 16.99 3.22 18.69
C ALA A 138 18.02 2.48 19.58
N ALA A 139 18.34 1.24 19.24
CA ALA A 139 19.31 0.38 19.95
C ALA A 139 20.60 0.21 19.15
#